data_AF-A0A9E1N1Y4-F1
#
_entry.id   AF-A0A9E1N1Y4-F1
#
_cell.length_a   1.000
_cell.length_b   1.000
_cell.length_c   1.000
_cell.angle_alpha   90.00
_cell.angle_beta   90.00
_cell.angle_gamma   90.00
#
_symmetry.space_group_name_H-M   'P 1'
#
loop_
_entity.id
_entity.type
_entity.pdbx_description
1 polymer ?
#
loop_
_entity_poly.entity_id
_entity_poly.type
_entity_poly.pdbx_seq_one_letter_code
_entity_poly.pdbx_strand_id
1 'polypeptide(L)' 'MSTVVITGIAGTMGRLLARRLHLDHEVIGLDRRDLTNRPK' A
#
# COMPACT_ATOMS: atom_id res chain seq x y z
N MET A 1 3.53 -8.92 14.61
CA MET A 1 3.17 -7.65 13.95
C MET A 1 4.43 -7.06 13.37
N SER A 2 4.47 -6.80 12.06
CA SER A 2 5.62 -6.21 11.37
C SER A 2 5.15 -5.10 10.43
N THR A 3 6.01 -4.13 10.18
CA THR A 3 5.75 -3.05 9.23
C THR A 3 6.24 -3.49 7.84
N VAL A 4 5.37 -3.36 6.84
CA VAL A 4 5.65 -3.77 5.45
C VAL A 4 5.60 -2.55 4.54
N VAL A 5 6.70 -2.30 3.83
CA VAL A 5 6.77 -1.23 2.82
C VAL A 5 6.44 -1.81 1.44
N ILE A 6 5.42 -1.24 0.79
CA ILE A 6 5.01 -1.62 -0.57
C ILE A 6 5.31 -0.46 -1.52
N THR A 7 6.24 -0.67 -2.44
CA THR A 7 6.51 0.25 -3.55
C THR A 7 5.60 -0.04 -4.74
N GLY A 8 5.13 0.99 -5.43
CA GLY A 8 4.15 0.85 -6.51
C GLY A 8 2.76 0.48 -5.97
N ILE A 9 2.40 0.95 -4.77
CA ILE A 9 1.16 0.56 -4.09
C ILE A 9 -0.11 0.91 -4.89
N ALA A 10 -0.06 1.93 -5.75
CA ALA A 10 -1.19 2.30 -6.58
C ALA A 10 -1.33 1.43 -7.85
N GLY A 11 -0.38 0.51 -8.11
CA GLY A 11 -0.47 -0.49 -9.17
C GLY A 11 -1.37 -1.68 -8.80
N THR A 12 -1.67 -2.54 -9.78
CA THR A 12 -2.58 -3.69 -9.60
C THR A 12 -2.08 -4.62 -8.49
N MET A 13 -0.84 -5.08 -8.58
CA MET A 13 -0.24 -5.98 -7.58
C MET A 13 -0.10 -5.31 -6.22
N GLY A 14 0.43 -4.09 -6.18
CA GLY A 14 0.61 -3.33 -4.93
C GLY A 14 -0.70 -3.16 -4.16
N ARG A 15 -1.81 -2.88 -4.87
CA ARG A 15 -3.14 -2.77 -4.26
C ARG A 15 -3.66 -4.10 -3.72
N LEU A 16 -3.49 -5.19 -4.47
CA LEU A 16 -3.91 -6.53 -4.02
C LEU A 16 -3.13 -6.94 -2.77
N LEU A 17 -1.82 -6.70 -2.78
CA LEU A 17 -0.94 -7.00 -1.65
C LEU A 17 -1.30 -6.17 -0.40
N ALA A 18 -1.51 -4.86 -0.57
CA ALA A 18 -1.90 -3.97 0.53
C ALA A 18 -3.23 -4.42 1.16
N ARG A 19 -4.24 -4.78 0.35
CA ARG A 19 -5.53 -5.31 0.84
C ARG A 19 -5.39 -6.60 1.64
N ARG A 20 -4.45 -7.46 1.26
CA ARG A 20 -4.21 -8.73 1.94
C ARG A 20 -3.44 -8.55 3.25
N LEU A 21 -2.45 -7.65 3.26
CA LEU A 21 -1.52 -7.51 4.37
C LEU A 21 -1.96 -6.51 5.44
N HIS A 22 -2.76 -5.49 5.11
CA HIS A 22 -3.18 -4.48 6.09
C HIS A 22 -4.03 -5.04 7.25
N LEU A 23 -4.53 -6.27 7.12
CA LEU A 23 -5.33 -6.94 8.14
C LEU A 23 -4.48 -7.42 9.31
N ASP A 24 -3.24 -7.82 9.01
CA ASP A 24 -2.34 -8.51 9.95
C ASP A 24 -1.06 -7.68 10.23
N HIS A 25 -0.79 -6.69 9.38
CA HIS A 25 0.44 -5.88 9.36
C HIS A 25 0.16 -4.40 9.16
N GLU A 26 1.04 -3.55 9.67
CA GLU A 26 1.08 -2.14 9.29
C GLU A 26 1.68 -2.02 7.88
N VAL A 27 0.98 -1.33 6.98
CA VAL A 27 1.39 -1.18 5.57
C VAL A 27 1.73 0.27 5.28
N ILE A 28 2.96 0.51 4.84
CA ILE A 28 3.40 1.81 4.33
C ILE A 28 3.47 1.74 2.80
N GLY A 29 2.62 2.53 2.14
CA GLY A 29 2.56 2.59 0.70
C GLY A 29 3.41 3.69 0.09
N LEU A 30 4.24 3.34 -0.88
CA LEU A 30 5.02 4.29 -1.67
C LEU A 30 4.64 4.19 -3.15
N ASP A 31 4.37 5.32 -3.78
CA ASP A 31 4.18 5.42 -5.23
C ASP A 31 4.74 6.77 -5.70
N ARG A 32 5.14 6.85 -6.98
CA ARG A 32 5.63 8.11 -7.57
C ARG A 32 4.50 8.98 -8.11
N ARG A 33 3.31 8.40 -8.30
CA ARG A 33 2.12 9.13 -8.75
C ARG A 33 1.51 9.90 -7.60
N ASP A 34 0.93 11.05 -7.91
CA ASP A 34 0.14 11.78 -6.93
C ASP A 34 -1.06 10.94 -6.48
N LEU A 35 -1.24 10.87 -5.16
CA LEU A 35 -2.35 10.17 -4.51
C LEU A 35 -3.54 11.12 -4.23
N THR A 36 -3.73 12.14 -5.07
CA THR A 36 -4.63 13.29 -4.85
C THR A 36 -6.08 12.89 -4.52
N ASN A 37 -6.53 11.72 -4.98
CA ASN A 37 -7.89 11.20 -4.79
C ASN A 37 -7.90 9.88 -3.98
N ARG A 38 -6.92 9.67 -3.11
CA ARG A 38 -6.86 8.49 -2.24
C ARG A 38 -6.97 8.91 -0.78
N PRO A 39 -7.63 8.11 0.07
CA PRO A 39 -7.59 8.33 1.51
C PRO A 39 -6.14 8.35 1.99
N LYS A 40 -5.86 9.28 2.92
CA LYS A 40 -4.56 9.42 3.58
C LYS A 40 -4.29 8.24 4.49
#